data_AF-A0A952MVW2-F1
#
_entry.id   AF-A0A952MVW2-F1
#
_cell.length_a   1.000
_cell.length_b   1.000
_cell.length_c   1.000
_cell.angle_alpha   90.00
_cell.angle_beta   90.00
_cell.angle_gamma   90.00
#
_symmetry.space_group_name_H-M   'P 1'
#
loop_
_entity.id
_entity.type
_entity.pdbx_description
1 polymer ?
#
loop_
_entity_poly.entity_id
_entity_poly.type
_entity_poly.pdbx_seq_one_letter_code
_entity_poly.pdbx_strand_id
1 'polypeptide(L)'
;MIKRILPIILLAIAGITQAQSSHDFMVGGGLDFLKTDNQELFQKAQLGFEANYFVIRKFTVTAGVDFWTERRTSFVFGSRWYFADKFFARFRGLIGQNDFSMGAGAAIPFQKNWRFELMGDFYFEGEFAVRTGVAYVINK
;
A
#
# COMPACT_ATOMS: atom_id res chain seq x y z
N MET A 1 -28.49 -32.58 20.89
CA MET A 1 -28.03 -32.79 19.49
C MET A 1 -27.14 -31.65 18.96
N ILE A 2 -27.49 -30.38 19.15
CA ILE A 2 -26.73 -29.20 18.66
C ILE A 2 -25.22 -29.20 18.99
N LYS A 3 -24.83 -29.65 20.19
CA LYS A 3 -23.42 -29.67 20.63
C LYS A 3 -22.49 -30.57 19.79
N ARG A 4 -23.04 -31.59 19.11
CA ARG A 4 -22.25 -32.51 18.25
C ARG A 4 -22.13 -32.02 16.80
N ILE A 5 -23.00 -31.11 16.39
CA ILE A 5 -23.02 -30.54 15.04
C ILE A 5 -22.07 -29.34 14.93
N LEU A 6 -21.91 -28.58 16.02
CA LEU A 6 -21.01 -27.44 16.10
C LEU A 6 -19.55 -27.71 15.67
N PRO A 7 -18.86 -28.79 16.12
CA PRO A 7 -17.48 -29.05 15.69
C PRO A 7 -17.38 -29.37 14.20
N ILE A 8 -18.40 -30.02 13.61
CA ILE A 8 -18.44 -30.38 12.20
C ILE A 8 -18.61 -29.11 11.34
N ILE A 9 -19.48 -28.20 11.78
CA ILE A 9 -19.65 -26.89 11.13
C ILE A 9 -18.36 -26.06 11.21
N LEU A 10 -17.69 -26.05 12.36
CA LEU A 10 -16.41 -25.33 12.52
C LEU A 10 -15.31 -25.91 11.63
N LEU A 11 -15.21 -27.24 11.50
CA LEU A 11 -14.28 -27.91 10.59
C LEU A 11 -14.60 -27.64 9.12
N ALA A 12 -15.89 -27.61 8.76
CA ALA A 12 -16.32 -27.26 7.41
C ALA A 12 -15.98 -25.80 7.07
N ILE A 13 -16.16 -24.86 8.01
CA ILE A 13 -15.80 -23.45 7.81
C ILE A 13 -14.28 -23.26 7.71
N ALA A 14 -13.50 -23.99 8.52
CA ALA A 14 -12.03 -23.97 8.46
C ALA A 14 -11.48 -24.52 7.13
N GLY A 15 -12.18 -25.45 6.48
CA GLY A 15 -11.81 -25.96 5.16
C GLY A 15 -12.08 -24.98 4.00
N ILE A 16 -13.00 -24.02 4.18
CA ILE A 16 -13.38 -23.03 3.16
C ILE A 16 -12.52 -21.75 3.28
N THR A 17 -11.81 -21.56 4.41
CA THR A 17 -10.83 -20.49 4.56
C THR A 17 -9.52 -20.84 3.84
N GLN A 18 -9.53 -20.78 2.51
CA GLN A 18 -8.32 -20.68 1.69
C GLN A 18 -7.68 -19.32 2.00
N ALA A 19 -6.68 -19.31 2.89
CA ALA A 19 -5.96 -18.10 3.25
C ALA A 19 -5.17 -17.60 2.04
N GLN A 20 -5.49 -16.40 1.58
CA GLN A 20 -4.65 -15.61 0.68
C GLN A 20 -3.20 -15.62 1.21
N SER A 21 -2.27 -16.09 0.39
CA SER A 21 -0.94 -16.53 0.80
C SER A 21 -0.14 -15.42 1.49
N SER A 22 0.50 -15.73 2.61
CA SER A 22 1.67 -14.97 3.07
C SER A 22 2.80 -15.14 2.05
N HIS A 23 3.73 -14.20 1.96
CA HIS A 23 4.90 -14.21 1.05
C HIS A 23 4.66 -13.75 -0.40
N ASP A 24 3.50 -13.13 -0.69
CA ASP A 24 3.29 -12.46 -1.97
C ASP A 24 4.14 -11.18 -2.08
N PHE A 25 4.56 -10.85 -3.31
CA PHE A 25 5.19 -9.58 -3.63
C PHE A 25 4.21 -8.70 -4.40
N MET A 26 4.22 -7.40 -4.16
CA MET A 26 3.45 -6.44 -4.93
C MET A 26 4.33 -5.27 -5.33
N VAL A 27 4.50 -5.07 -6.62
CA VAL A 27 5.29 -3.97 -7.18
C VAL A 27 4.36 -2.98 -7.86
N GLY A 28 4.53 -1.69 -7.62
CA GLY A 28 3.65 -0.67 -8.16
C GLY A 28 4.36 0.62 -8.46
N GLY A 29 3.78 1.37 -9.38
CA GLY A 29 4.18 2.72 -9.73
C GLY A 29 3.01 3.68 -9.48
N GLY A 30 3.28 4.87 -8.97
CA GLY A 30 2.28 5.89 -8.71
C GLY A 30 2.77 7.28 -9.05
N LEU A 31 1.82 8.17 -9.31
CA LEU A 31 2.00 9.58 -9.58
C LEU A 31 1.24 10.38 -8.53
N ASP A 32 1.90 11.38 -7.96
CA ASP A 32 1.25 12.32 -7.05
C ASP A 32 0.46 13.36 -7.87
N PHE A 33 -0.85 13.40 -7.64
CA PHE A 33 -1.77 14.25 -8.40
C PHE A 33 -2.02 15.58 -7.69
N LEU A 34 -2.02 15.57 -6.36
CA LEU A 34 -2.26 16.75 -5.52
C LEU A 34 -1.28 16.77 -4.36
N LYS A 35 -0.68 17.93 -4.10
CA LYS A 35 0.14 18.18 -2.90
C LYS A 35 -0.22 19.56 -2.35
N THR A 36 -0.39 19.68 -1.03
CA THR A 36 -0.85 20.92 -0.39
C THR A 36 0.20 22.04 -0.45
N ASP A 37 1.49 21.73 -0.60
CA ASP A 37 2.56 22.74 -0.82
C ASP A 37 2.63 23.26 -2.27
N ASN A 38 1.77 22.76 -3.15
CA ASN A 38 1.81 23.06 -4.57
C ASN A 38 0.96 24.31 -4.85
N GLN A 39 1.61 25.44 -5.13
CA GLN A 39 0.93 26.69 -5.51
C GLN A 39 0.31 26.59 -6.92
N GLU A 40 0.72 25.62 -7.75
CA GLU A 40 0.19 25.37 -9.09
C GLU A 40 -0.03 23.85 -9.34
N LEU A 41 -1.13 23.48 -9.99
CA LEU A 41 -1.40 22.10 -10.42
C LEU A 41 -0.27 21.64 -11.38
N PHE A 42 0.29 20.44 -11.13
CA PHE A 42 1.29 19.74 -11.94
C PHE A 42 2.78 20.19 -11.90
N GLN A 43 3.18 21.26 -11.22
CA GLN A 43 4.62 21.62 -11.15
C GLN A 43 5.48 20.61 -10.36
N LYS A 44 4.94 20.02 -9.28
CA LYS A 44 5.62 19.01 -8.46
C LYS A 44 5.13 17.59 -8.77
N ALA A 45 5.25 17.17 -10.03
CA ALA A 45 5.03 15.78 -10.38
C ALA A 45 6.07 14.90 -9.67
N GLN A 46 5.59 13.96 -8.86
CA GLN A 46 6.40 12.96 -8.17
C GLN A 46 5.99 11.59 -8.67
N LEU A 47 6.97 10.85 -9.17
CA LEU A 47 6.80 9.50 -9.67
C LEU A 47 7.44 8.53 -8.68
N GLY A 48 6.61 7.73 -8.05
CA GLY A 48 7.02 6.76 -7.05
C GLY A 48 6.96 5.33 -7.57
N PHE A 49 8.00 4.56 -7.33
CA PHE A 49 8.00 3.12 -7.51
C PHE A 49 8.15 2.45 -6.14
N GLU A 50 7.25 1.51 -5.83
CA GLU A 50 7.22 0.83 -4.54
C GLU A 50 7.09 -0.68 -4.71
N ALA A 51 7.91 -1.42 -3.98
CA ALA A 51 7.81 -2.85 -3.79
C ALA A 51 7.32 -3.13 -2.37
N ASN A 52 6.31 -3.98 -2.25
CA ASN A 52 5.68 -4.38 -1.01
C ASN A 52 5.80 -5.89 -0.86
N TYR A 53 6.31 -6.33 0.29
CA TYR A 53 6.42 -7.74 0.64
C TYR A 53 5.44 -8.07 1.76
N PHE A 54 4.52 -9.01 1.52
CA PHE A 54 3.52 -9.43 2.50
C PHE A 54 4.13 -10.39 3.53
N VAL A 55 4.58 -9.83 4.65
CA VAL A 55 5.08 -10.59 5.81
C VAL A 55 3.95 -11.44 6.39
N ILE A 56 2.78 -10.83 6.54
CA ILE A 56 1.51 -11.50 6.84
C ILE A 56 0.42 -10.90 5.95
N ARG A 57 -0.73 -11.58 5.81
CA ARG A 57 -1.84 -11.13 4.95
C ARG A 57 -2.27 -9.68 5.16
N LYS A 58 -2.11 -9.15 6.39
CA LYS A 58 -2.50 -7.80 6.77
C LYS A 58 -1.36 -6.81 6.92
N PHE A 59 -0.10 -7.22 6.73
CA PHE A 59 1.05 -6.35 6.95
C PHE A 59 2.12 -6.56 5.91
N THR A 60 2.53 -5.46 5.28
CA THR A 60 3.60 -5.44 4.30
C THR A 60 4.75 -4.57 4.76
N VAL A 61 5.97 -4.98 4.41
CA VAL A 61 7.13 -4.09 4.42
C VAL A 61 7.28 -3.50 3.02
N THR A 62 7.55 -2.21 2.95
CA THR A 62 7.62 -1.44 1.70
C THR A 62 9.02 -0.89 1.51
N ALA A 63 9.56 -1.01 0.31
CA ALA A 63 10.77 -0.34 -0.13
C ALA A 63 10.53 0.27 -1.51
N GLY A 64 11.09 1.43 -1.80
CA GLY A 64 10.79 2.14 -3.03
C GLY A 64 11.71 3.32 -3.30
N VAL A 65 11.46 3.97 -4.42
CA VAL A 65 12.16 5.17 -4.85
C VAL A 65 11.13 6.17 -5.36
N ASP A 66 11.24 7.40 -4.89
CA ASP A 66 10.43 8.52 -5.36
C ASP A 66 11.34 9.46 -6.17
N PHE A 67 11.01 9.61 -7.44
CA PHE A 67 11.64 10.54 -8.37
C PHE A 67 10.85 11.85 -8.39
N TRP A 68 11.56 12.95 -8.22
CA TRP A 68 10.99 14.30 -8.21
C TRP A 68 11.56 15.06 -9.40
N THR A 69 10.72 15.84 -10.09
CA THR A 69 11.20 16.66 -11.21
C THR A 69 12.12 17.79 -10.75
N GLU A 70 11.85 18.38 -9.57
CA GLU A 70 12.58 19.55 -9.05
C GLU A 70 13.43 19.26 -7.79
N ARG A 71 13.31 18.07 -7.19
CA ARG A 71 14.05 17.67 -5.98
C ARG A 71 14.91 16.44 -6.24
N ARG A 72 15.81 16.13 -5.31
CA ARG A 72 16.63 14.91 -5.38
C ARG A 72 15.76 13.65 -5.23
N THR A 73 16.09 12.62 -6.00
CA THR A 73 15.52 11.27 -5.83
C THR A 73 15.64 10.82 -4.38
N SER A 74 14.58 10.26 -3.83
CA SER A 74 14.51 9.84 -2.44
C SER A 74 14.22 8.35 -2.35
N PHE A 75 15.00 7.65 -1.53
CA PHE A 75 14.68 6.27 -1.17
C PHE A 75 13.58 6.27 -0.12
N VAL A 76 12.62 5.36 -0.30
CA VAL A 76 11.44 5.20 0.54
C VAL A 76 11.52 3.84 1.22
N PHE A 77 11.36 3.82 2.53
CA PHE A 77 11.19 2.58 3.29
C PHE A 77 9.97 2.72 4.21
N GLY A 78 9.24 1.64 4.44
CA GLY A 78 8.02 1.75 5.21
C GLY A 78 7.30 0.44 5.44
N SER A 79 6.04 0.58 5.82
CA SER A 79 5.13 -0.55 5.98
C SER A 79 3.70 -0.16 5.65
N ARG A 80 2.86 -1.16 5.36
CA ARG A 80 1.42 -0.98 5.21
C ARG A 80 0.68 -1.98 6.07
N TRP A 81 -0.37 -1.53 6.73
CA TRP A 81 -1.29 -2.36 7.50
C TRP A 81 -2.67 -2.35 6.85
N TYR A 82 -3.13 -3.52 6.41
CA TYR A 82 -4.44 -3.71 5.79
C TYR A 82 -5.47 -4.03 6.86
N PHE A 83 -6.35 -3.08 7.16
CA PHE A 83 -7.47 -3.29 8.07
C PHE A 83 -8.65 -3.99 7.38
N ALA A 84 -8.75 -3.85 6.05
CA ALA A 84 -9.63 -4.63 5.19
C ALA A 84 -8.87 -5.03 3.91
N ASP A 85 -9.40 -5.98 3.15
CA ASP A 85 -8.70 -6.57 1.98
C ASP A 85 -8.27 -5.53 0.92
N LYS A 86 -8.91 -4.37 0.88
CA LYS A 86 -8.60 -3.28 -0.05
C LYS A 86 -8.03 -2.05 0.62
N PHE A 87 -8.25 -1.86 1.92
CA PHE A 87 -7.94 -0.60 2.61
C PHE A 87 -6.78 -0.79 3.56
N PHE A 88 -5.82 0.13 3.51
CA PHE A 88 -4.61 0.06 4.30
C PHE A 88 -4.24 1.42 4.88
N ALA A 89 -3.63 1.39 6.05
CA ALA A 89 -2.81 2.48 6.57
C ALA A 89 -1.36 2.22 6.15
N ARG A 90 -0.58 3.27 5.94
CA ARG A 90 0.82 3.15 5.58
C ARG A 90 1.68 4.12 6.38
N PHE A 91 2.91 3.71 6.62
CA PHE A 91 3.95 4.54 7.21
C PHE A 91 5.19 4.47 6.33
N ARG A 92 5.84 5.61 6.08
CA ARG A 92 7.05 5.72 5.28
C ARG A 92 8.07 6.61 5.96
N GLY A 93 9.34 6.27 5.85
CA GLY A 93 10.47 7.17 5.98
C GLY A 93 11.07 7.45 4.60
N LEU A 94 11.33 8.73 4.33
CA LEU A 94 11.98 9.23 3.12
C LEU A 94 13.42 9.57 3.47
N ILE A 95 14.38 8.70 3.15
CA ILE A 95 15.78 8.87 3.54
C ILE A 95 16.44 10.06 2.81
N GLY A 96 16.01 10.34 1.57
CA GLY A 96 16.57 11.44 0.78
C GLY A 96 16.18 12.84 1.27
N GLN A 97 15.00 12.99 1.87
CA GLN A 97 14.53 14.26 2.46
C GLN A 97 14.56 14.25 3.99
N ASN A 98 14.94 13.13 4.61
CA ASN A 98 14.95 12.93 6.06
C ASN A 98 13.61 13.26 6.73
N ASP A 99 12.51 12.85 6.09
CA ASP A 99 11.14 13.09 6.56
C ASP A 99 10.38 11.77 6.71
N PHE A 100 9.29 11.80 7.48
CA PHE A 100 8.37 10.69 7.66
C PHE A 100 7.00 11.07 7.12
N SER A 101 6.31 10.08 6.54
CA SER A 101 4.92 10.22 6.12
C SER A 101 4.06 9.12 6.72
N MET A 102 2.85 9.47 7.13
CA MET A 102 1.80 8.52 7.48
C MET A 102 0.59 8.76 6.59
N GLY A 103 -0.08 7.68 6.21
CA GLY A 103 -1.17 7.80 5.24
C GLY A 103 -2.13 6.65 5.29
N ALA A 104 -3.16 6.77 4.46
CA ALA A 104 -4.12 5.70 4.22
C ALA A 104 -4.45 5.63 2.73
N GLY A 105 -4.83 4.44 2.27
CA GLY A 105 -5.13 4.22 0.88
C GLY A 105 -5.99 3.00 0.64
N ALA A 106 -6.35 2.83 -0.63
CA ALA A 106 -7.07 1.69 -1.13
C ALA A 106 -6.35 1.08 -2.34
N ALA A 107 -6.17 -0.24 -2.33
CA ALA A 107 -5.69 -1.05 -3.44
C ALA A 107 -6.87 -1.86 -4.01
N ILE A 108 -7.51 -1.34 -5.04
CA ILE A 108 -8.72 -1.91 -5.64
C ILE A 108 -8.34 -2.91 -6.74
N PRO A 109 -8.69 -4.20 -6.62
CA PRO A 109 -8.45 -5.17 -7.68
C PRO A 109 -9.36 -4.92 -8.88
N PHE A 110 -8.76 -4.81 -10.07
CA PHE A 110 -9.50 -4.73 -11.34
C PHE A 110 -9.20 -5.90 -12.30
N GLN A 111 -8.09 -6.61 -12.10
CA GLN A 111 -7.81 -7.91 -12.73
C GLN A 111 -7.18 -8.86 -11.69
N LYS A 112 -6.92 -10.11 -12.08
CA LYS A 112 -6.37 -11.16 -11.19
C LYS A 112 -5.16 -10.66 -10.39
N ASN A 113 -4.16 -10.10 -11.08
CA ASN A 113 -2.90 -9.64 -10.47
C ASN A 113 -2.78 -8.12 -10.40
N TRP A 114 -3.65 -7.37 -11.07
CA TRP A 114 -3.55 -5.91 -11.10
C TRP A 114 -4.44 -5.23 -10.05
N ARG A 115 -3.89 -4.18 -9.43
CA ARG A 115 -4.53 -3.34 -8.42
C ARG A 115 -4.39 -1.88 -8.84
N PHE A 116 -5.47 -1.13 -8.74
CA PHE A 116 -5.42 0.33 -8.78
C PHE A 116 -5.20 0.84 -7.36
N GLU A 117 -4.25 1.74 -7.17
CA GLU A 117 -3.93 2.29 -5.86
C GLU A 117 -4.29 3.77 -5.79
N LEU A 118 -5.01 4.15 -4.72
CA LEU A 118 -5.28 5.53 -4.35
C LEU A 118 -4.82 5.73 -2.90
N MET A 119 -4.00 6.74 -2.64
CA MET A 119 -3.37 6.94 -1.34
C MET A 119 -3.38 8.42 -0.99
N GLY A 120 -3.61 8.72 0.29
CA GLY A 120 -3.39 10.04 0.88
C GLY A 120 -2.33 9.94 1.95
N ASP A 121 -1.26 10.73 1.83
CA ASP A 121 -0.12 10.74 2.73
C ASP A 121 0.04 12.12 3.37
N PHE A 122 0.07 12.14 4.71
CA PHE A 122 0.46 13.29 5.51
C PHE A 122 1.93 13.18 5.89
N TYR A 123 2.69 14.20 5.54
CA TYR A 123 4.09 14.37 5.90
C TYR A 123 4.18 15.09 7.24
N PHE A 124 5.16 14.72 8.07
CA PHE A 124 5.32 15.31 9.41
C PHE A 124 5.71 16.79 9.34
N GLU A 125 6.30 17.24 8.24
CA GLU A 125 6.53 18.65 7.94
C GLU A 125 5.23 19.46 7.69
N GLY A 126 4.06 18.82 7.67
CA GLY A 126 2.75 19.46 7.56
C GLY A 126 2.14 19.46 6.15
N GLU A 127 2.79 18.79 5.20
CA GLU A 127 2.30 18.66 3.83
C GLU A 127 1.36 17.46 3.68
N PHE A 128 0.36 17.56 2.81
CA PHE A 128 -0.49 16.44 2.43
C PHE A 128 -0.33 16.16 0.94
N ALA A 129 -0.28 14.90 0.54
CA ALA A 129 -0.23 14.47 -0.85
C ALA A 129 -1.29 13.39 -1.14
N VAL A 130 -1.82 13.42 -2.35
CA VAL A 130 -2.68 12.36 -2.90
C VAL A 130 -1.97 11.69 -4.07
N ARG A 131 -1.75 10.39 -3.94
CA ARG A 131 -1.11 9.53 -4.93
C ARG A 131 -2.14 8.64 -5.60
N THR A 132 -2.04 8.51 -6.91
CA THR A 132 -2.74 7.46 -7.66
C THR A 132 -1.75 6.60 -8.39
N GLY A 133 -2.02 5.31 -8.53
CA GLY A 133 -1.06 4.39 -9.11
C GLY A 133 -1.65 3.05 -9.49
N VAL A 134 -0.78 2.19 -9.98
CA VAL A 134 -1.11 0.84 -10.38
C VAL A 134 -0.06 -0.09 -9.80
N ALA A 135 -0.51 -1.20 -9.22
CA ALA A 135 0.33 -2.24 -8.68
C ALA A 135 0.01 -3.61 -9.30
N TYR A 136 1.04 -4.43 -9.40
CA TYR A 136 0.99 -5.80 -9.87
C TYR A 136 1.42 -6.74 -8.74
N VAL A 137 0.55 -7.70 -8.43
CA VAL A 137 0.79 -8.74 -7.42
C VAL A 137 1.44 -9.94 -8.10
N ILE A 138 2.62 -10.30 -7.61
CA ILE A 138 3.39 -11.48 -7.98
C ILE A 138 3.07 -12.54 -6.93
N ASN A 139 2.13 -13.42 -7.27
CA ASN A 139 1.81 -14.59 -6.46
C ASN A 139 2.85 -15.67 -6.75
N LYS A 140 3.42 -16.26 -5.70
CA LYS A 140 4.41 -17.33 -5.83
C LYS A 140 3.79 -18.72 -5.68
#